data_AF-A0A0Q6U3Z8-F1
#
_entry.id   AF-A0A0Q6U3Z8-F1
#
_cell.length_a   1.000
_cell.length_b   1.000
_cell.length_c   1.000
_cell.angle_alpha   90.00
_cell.angle_beta   90.00
_cell.angle_gamma   90.00
#
_symmetry.space_group_name_H-M   'P 1'
#
loop_
_entity.id
_entity.type
_entity.pdbx_description
1 polymer ?
#
loop_
_entity_poly.entity_id
_entity_poly.type
_entity_poly.pdbx_seq_one_letter_code
_entity_poly.pdbx_strand_id
1 'polypeptide(L)'
;MPISDDKSIREAKLAEALRTNLRKRKAAARGASGDSDAAVEAVRAAPRPYSVVRKLLGINHRDGSRVDLVVELSAPFPNPDGQGWAAAVRLTGGGGPFDTEGGKAAFGPDGLAAIRKAIDLAQVALDLASTTHDLRWPDDERPYDLSAPI
;
A
#
# COMPACT_ATOMS: atom_id res chain seq x y z
N MET A 1 29.21 -50.19 23.33
CA MET A 1 29.38 -48.84 23.90
C MET A 1 28.29 -47.94 23.30
N PRO A 2 27.40 -47.30 24.08
CA PRO A 2 26.35 -46.45 23.52
C PRO A 2 26.85 -45.01 23.37
N ILE A 3 26.73 -44.44 22.16
CA ILE A 3 27.04 -43.03 21.85
C ILE A 3 25.80 -42.39 21.23
N SER A 4 24.66 -42.44 21.94
CA SER A 4 23.36 -42.00 21.39
C SER A 4 22.82 -40.71 22.01
N ASP A 5 23.27 -40.33 23.21
CA ASP A 5 22.61 -39.25 23.97
C ASP A 5 23.08 -37.84 23.59
N ASP A 6 24.33 -37.66 23.15
CA ASP A 6 24.86 -36.33 22.83
C ASP A 6 24.33 -35.75 21.52
N LYS A 7 23.85 -36.59 20.61
CA LYS A 7 23.29 -36.15 19.33
C LYS A 7 21.84 -35.67 19.50
N SER A 8 21.03 -36.42 20.23
CA SER A 8 19.63 -36.09 20.50
C SER A 8 19.49 -34.79 21.31
N ILE A 9 20.39 -34.57 22.29
CA ILE A 9 20.41 -33.32 23.08
C ILE A 9 20.79 -32.11 22.21
N ARG A 10 21.74 -32.27 21.28
CA ARG A 10 22.13 -31.19 20.36
C ARG A 10 21.02 -30.86 19.35
N GLU A 11 20.34 -31.86 18.82
CA GLU A 11 19.22 -31.68 17.90
C GLU A 11 18.02 -31.02 18.59
N ALA A 12 17.74 -31.39 19.85
CA ALA A 12 16.69 -30.74 20.66
C ALA A 12 17.00 -29.26 20.89
N LYS A 13 18.23 -28.92 21.27
CA LYS A 13 18.68 -27.52 21.44
C LYS A 13 18.61 -26.72 20.14
N LEU A 14 18.97 -27.33 19.01
CA LEU A 14 18.88 -26.69 17.70
C LEU A 14 17.42 -26.43 17.29
N ALA A 15 16.53 -27.40 17.52
CA ALA A 15 15.10 -27.26 17.25
C ALA A 15 14.45 -26.16 18.11
N GLU A 16 14.84 -26.04 19.38
CA GLU A 16 14.37 -24.99 20.29
C GLU A 16 14.87 -23.60 19.88
N ALA A 17 16.14 -23.48 19.47
CA ALA A 17 16.70 -22.24 18.94
C ALA A 17 15.98 -21.79 17.66
N LEU A 18 15.66 -22.72 16.76
CA LEU A 18 14.90 -22.43 15.53
C LEU A 18 13.47 -21.97 15.84
N ARG A 19 12.77 -22.64 16.76
CA ARG A 19 11.42 -22.23 17.20
C ARG A 19 11.43 -20.83 17.82
N THR A 20 12.46 -20.51 18.60
CA THR A 20 12.61 -19.19 19.24
C THR A 20 12.87 -18.11 18.20
N ASN A 21 13.74 -18.36 17.22
CA ASN A 21 13.98 -17.43 16.11
C ASN A 21 12.75 -17.22 15.23
N LEU A 22 12.01 -18.30 14.95
CA LEU A 22 10.73 -18.21 14.23
C LEU A 22 9.70 -17.38 15.00
N ARG A 23 9.60 -17.55 16.32
CA ARG A 23 8.72 -16.72 17.16
C ARG A 23 9.14 -15.26 17.15
N LYS A 24 10.44 -14.96 17.25
CA LYS A 24 10.97 -13.58 17.15
C LYS A 24 10.66 -12.95 15.78
N ARG A 25 10.89 -13.68 14.68
CA ARG A 25 10.55 -13.24 13.33
C ARG A 25 9.04 -13.01 13.15
N LYS A 26 8.21 -13.92 13.67
CA LYS A 26 6.74 -13.78 13.64
C LYS A 26 6.25 -12.60 14.48
N ALA A 27 6.88 -12.33 15.62
CA ALA A 27 6.57 -11.17 16.44
C ALA A 27 6.98 -9.85 15.75
N ALA A 28 8.16 -9.80 15.13
CA ALA A 28 8.59 -8.66 14.33
C ALA A 28 7.65 -8.40 13.13
N ALA A 29 7.20 -9.47 12.45
CA ALA A 29 6.24 -9.35 11.35
C ALA A 29 4.84 -8.87 11.79
N ARG A 30 4.43 -9.17 13.03
CA ARG A 30 3.14 -8.68 13.59
C ARG A 30 3.17 -7.18 13.95
N GLY A 31 4.35 -6.62 14.21
CA GLY A 31 4.51 -5.18 14.48
C GLY A 31 4.13 -4.27 13.29
N ALA A 32 4.06 -4.82 12.07
CA ALA A 32 3.69 -4.07 10.86
C ALA A 32 2.18 -4.02 10.57
N SER A 33 1.34 -4.68 11.38
CA SER A 33 -0.12 -4.68 11.17
C SER A 33 -0.84 -3.42 11.67
N GLY A 34 -0.21 -2.65 12.58
CA GLY A 34 -0.77 -1.38 13.08
C GLY A 34 -0.68 -0.21 12.10
N ASP A 35 0.27 -0.24 11.16
CA ASP A 35 0.48 0.84 10.19
C ASP A 35 -0.69 0.96 9.19
N SER A 36 -1.38 -0.14 8.88
CA SER A 36 -2.55 -0.10 7.99
C SER A 36 -3.75 0.56 8.64
N ASP A 37 -3.95 0.39 9.94
CA ASP A 37 -5.02 1.07 10.68
C ASP A 37 -4.70 2.56 10.82
N ALA A 38 -3.46 2.92 11.15
CA ALA A 38 -3.03 4.31 11.21
C ALA A 38 -3.17 5.02 9.85
N ALA A 39 -2.81 4.36 8.74
CA ALA A 39 -2.95 4.94 7.41
C ALA A 39 -4.40 5.16 6.97
N VAL A 40 -5.35 4.36 7.47
CA VAL A 40 -6.78 4.49 7.16
C VAL A 40 -7.47 5.48 8.08
N GLU A 41 -7.09 5.53 9.36
CA GLU A 41 -7.62 6.51 10.32
C GLU A 41 -7.10 7.91 10.04
N ALA A 42 -5.81 8.09 9.75
CA ALA A 42 -5.21 9.40 9.48
C ALA A 42 -5.85 10.10 8.26
N VAL A 43 -6.30 9.34 7.27
CA VAL A 43 -7.01 9.84 6.10
C VAL A 43 -8.29 10.60 6.46
N ARG A 44 -8.94 10.30 7.58
CA ARG A 44 -10.14 11.04 8.01
C ARG A 44 -9.87 12.51 8.29
N ALA A 45 -8.63 12.85 8.64
CA ALA A 45 -8.18 14.22 8.85
C ALA A 45 -7.73 14.92 7.55
N ALA A 46 -7.72 14.21 6.41
CA ALA A 46 -7.24 14.75 5.16
C ALA A 46 -8.13 15.90 4.65
N PRO A 47 -7.53 17.05 4.29
CA PRO A 47 -8.29 18.17 3.79
C PRO A 47 -8.89 17.85 2.42
N ARG A 48 -10.18 18.15 2.27
CA ARG A 48 -10.90 18.12 1.00
C ARG A 48 -10.97 19.55 0.39
N PRO A 49 -11.06 19.70 -0.93
CA PRO A 49 -11.13 18.65 -1.95
C PRO A 49 -9.78 17.99 -2.24
N TYR A 50 -9.80 16.77 -2.78
CA TYR A 50 -8.59 16.14 -3.32
C TYR A 50 -8.35 16.61 -4.76
N SER A 51 -7.08 16.74 -5.11
CA SER A 51 -6.63 17.09 -6.45
C SER A 51 -6.55 15.83 -7.31
N VAL A 52 -7.21 15.84 -8.46
CA VAL A 52 -7.08 14.77 -9.45
C VAL A 52 -5.69 14.85 -10.10
N VAL A 53 -4.91 13.78 -9.98
CA VAL A 53 -3.55 13.72 -10.55
C VAL A 53 -3.48 12.81 -11.78
N ARG A 54 -4.36 11.81 -11.89
CA ARG A 54 -4.41 10.92 -13.06
C ARG A 54 -5.85 10.45 -13.31
N LYS A 55 -6.27 10.45 -14.57
CA LYS A 55 -7.51 9.82 -15.05
C LYS A 55 -7.15 8.79 -16.10
N LEU A 56 -7.67 7.59 -15.94
CA LEU A 56 -7.49 6.47 -16.86
C LEU A 56 -8.84 5.81 -17.11
N LEU A 57 -8.94 5.16 -18.26
CA LEU A 57 -9.99 4.21 -18.53
C LEU A 57 -9.54 2.83 -18.06
N GLY A 58 -10.32 2.20 -17.19
CA GLY A 58 -10.14 0.80 -16.80
C GLY A 58 -11.13 -0.10 -17.55
N ILE A 59 -10.63 -1.13 -18.23
CA ILE A 59 -11.47 -2.18 -18.80
C ILE A 59 -11.30 -3.45 -17.97
N ASN A 60 -12.34 -3.83 -17.22
CA ASN A 60 -12.27 -4.96 -16.30
C ASN A 60 -12.00 -6.27 -17.06
N HIS A 61 -10.98 -7.03 -16.64
CA HIS A 61 -10.60 -8.28 -17.29
C HIS A 61 -11.69 -9.37 -17.21
N ARG A 62 -12.58 -9.31 -16.21
CA ARG A 62 -13.58 -10.35 -15.97
C ARG A 62 -14.78 -10.24 -16.91
N ASP A 63 -15.30 -9.03 -17.09
CA ASP A 63 -16.57 -8.79 -17.79
C ASP A 63 -16.48 -7.77 -18.92
N GLY A 64 -15.31 -7.16 -19.12
CA GLY A 64 -15.10 -6.13 -20.14
C GLY A 64 -15.80 -4.81 -19.84
N SER A 65 -16.35 -4.65 -18.63
CA SER A 65 -16.98 -3.40 -18.21
C SER A 65 -15.94 -2.27 -18.19
N ARG A 66 -16.41 -1.07 -18.53
CA ARG A 66 -15.57 0.12 -18.68
C ARG A 66 -15.87 1.05 -17.52
N VAL A 67 -14.82 1.47 -16.82
CA VAL A 67 -14.91 2.33 -15.64
C VAL A 67 -13.87 3.43 -15.71
N ASP A 68 -14.22 4.62 -15.23
CA ASP A 68 -13.25 5.71 -15.07
C ASP A 68 -12.45 5.48 -13.78
N LEU A 69 -11.15 5.28 -13.93
CA LEU A 69 -10.20 5.16 -12.83
C LEU A 69 -9.55 6.52 -12.58
N VAL A 70 -9.77 7.09 -11.40
CA VAL A 70 -9.26 8.42 -11.04
C VAL A 70 -8.42 8.35 -9.79
N VAL A 71 -7.16 8.77 -9.92
CA VAL A 71 -6.23 8.92 -8.80
C VAL A 71 -6.32 10.36 -8.29
N GLU A 72 -6.53 10.48 -6.99
CA GLU A 72 -6.68 11.75 -6.29
C GLU A 72 -5.69 11.83 -5.10
N LEU A 73 -5.11 13.01 -4.90
CA LEU A 73 -4.23 13.31 -3.77
C LEU A 73 -4.80 14.45 -2.92
N SER A 74 -4.74 14.33 -1.60
CA SER A 74 -5.02 15.48 -0.72
C SER A 74 -3.85 16.48 -0.71
N ALA A 75 -4.12 17.71 -0.29
CA ALA A 75 -3.06 18.59 0.19
C ALA A 75 -2.35 17.93 1.40
N PRO A 76 -1.05 18.20 1.64
CA PRO A 76 -0.37 17.66 2.80
C PRO A 76 -0.95 18.25 4.09
N PHE A 77 -1.07 17.43 5.12
CA PHE A 77 -1.64 17.82 6.42
C PHE A 77 -0.81 17.25 7.58
N PRO A 78 -0.86 17.84 8.79
CA PRO A 78 -0.18 17.29 9.95
C PRO A 78 -0.70 15.88 10.28
N ASN A 79 0.20 14.96 10.62
CA ASN A 79 -0.19 13.62 11.04
C ASN A 79 -1.03 13.67 12.33
N PRO A 80 -2.29 13.20 12.34
CA PRO A 80 -3.13 13.25 13.54
C PRO A 80 -2.64 12.32 14.66
N ASP A 81 -1.96 11.23 14.31
CA ASP A 81 -1.58 10.17 15.25
C ASP A 81 -0.11 10.27 15.70
N GLY A 82 0.62 11.32 15.30
CA GLY A 82 2.02 11.45 15.65
C GLY A 82 2.73 12.67 15.07
N GLN A 83 4.05 12.59 15.00
CA GLN A 83 4.86 13.64 14.40
C GLN A 83 4.91 13.50 12.87
N GLY A 84 5.18 14.62 12.20
CA GLY A 84 5.33 14.69 10.76
C GLY A 84 4.03 15.05 10.03
N TRP A 85 4.00 14.74 8.75
CA TRP A 85 2.96 15.11 7.82
C TRP A 85 2.45 13.88 7.08
N ALA A 86 1.22 13.98 6.60
CA ALA A 86 0.54 12.97 5.82
C ALA A 86 -0.01 13.59 4.53
N ALA A 87 -0.20 12.76 3.52
CA ALA A 87 -0.98 13.07 2.33
C ALA A 87 -1.78 11.82 1.94
N ALA A 88 -3.07 12.01 1.68
CA ALA A 88 -3.98 10.91 1.34
C ALA A 88 -3.94 10.63 -0.17
N VAL A 89 -3.97 9.34 -0.51
CA VAL A 89 -4.02 8.81 -1.87
C VAL A 89 -5.29 8.00 -2.03
N ARG A 90 -6.12 8.37 -2.99
CA ARG A 90 -7.38 7.67 -3.29
C ARG A 90 -7.41 7.28 -4.76
N LEU A 91 -7.94 6.09 -5.06
CA LEU A 91 -8.21 5.64 -6.42
C LEU A 91 -9.69 5.29 -6.53
N THR A 92 -10.48 6.06 -7.25
CA THR A 92 -11.90 5.75 -7.46
C THR A 92 -12.11 4.92 -8.72
N GLY A 93 -13.11 4.03 -8.73
CA GLY A 93 -13.56 3.33 -9.95
C GLY A 93 -13.37 1.82 -9.93
N GLY A 94 -13.28 1.20 -8.75
CA GLY A 94 -13.18 -0.25 -8.58
C GLY A 94 -11.76 -0.80 -8.69
N GLY A 95 -10.74 0.06 -8.67
CA GLY A 95 -9.34 -0.31 -8.91
C GLY A 95 -8.61 -1.03 -7.78
N GLY A 96 -9.30 -1.37 -6.67
CA GLY A 96 -8.74 -2.19 -5.59
C GLY A 96 -8.66 -1.48 -4.23
N PRO A 97 -7.64 -1.77 -3.40
CA PRO A 97 -7.65 -1.42 -1.96
C PRO A 97 -7.53 0.08 -1.65
N PHE A 98 -7.35 0.92 -2.67
CA PHE A 98 -7.31 2.38 -2.58
C PHE A 98 -8.66 3.04 -2.92
N ASP A 99 -9.64 2.25 -3.37
CA ASP A 99 -11.00 2.71 -3.63
C ASP A 99 -11.84 2.68 -2.36
N THR A 100 -11.51 3.59 -1.46
CA THR A 100 -12.28 3.86 -0.25
C THR A 100 -12.72 5.32 -0.25
N GLU A 101 -13.58 5.73 0.69
CA GLU A 101 -14.07 7.11 0.75
C GLU A 101 -12.93 8.14 0.90
N GLY A 102 -11.87 7.77 1.62
CA GLY A 102 -10.74 8.67 1.88
C GLY A 102 -9.41 8.22 1.27
N GLY A 103 -9.27 6.97 0.84
CA GLY A 103 -8.00 6.40 0.37
C GLY A 103 -7.10 5.87 1.49
N LYS A 104 -5.78 6.01 1.32
CA LYS A 104 -4.73 5.64 2.30
C LYS A 104 -3.74 6.80 2.48
N ALA A 105 -3.27 7.03 3.71
CA ALA A 105 -2.29 8.07 3.99
C ALA A 105 -0.86 7.58 3.74
N ALA A 106 -0.06 8.45 3.11
CA ALA A 106 1.39 8.37 3.04
C ALA A 106 2.01 9.36 4.03
N PHE A 107 2.99 8.92 4.82
CA PHE A 107 3.58 9.72 5.90
C PHE A 107 5.01 10.16 5.60
N GLY A 108 5.32 11.44 5.85
CA GLY A 108 6.65 12.03 5.70
C GLY A 108 7.06 12.90 6.89
N PRO A 109 8.36 13.20 7.05
CA PRO A 109 8.83 14.14 8.07
C PRO A 109 8.30 15.56 7.86
N ASP A 110 8.06 15.95 6.61
CA ASP A 110 7.46 17.21 6.20
C ASP A 110 6.41 17.01 5.09
N GLY A 111 5.69 18.06 4.73
CA GLY A 111 4.64 18.00 3.73
C GLY A 111 5.12 17.61 2.33
N LEU A 112 6.34 18.02 1.93
CA LEU A 112 6.90 17.68 0.62
C LEU A 112 7.25 16.19 0.54
N ALA A 113 7.88 15.66 1.58
CA ALA A 113 8.22 14.25 1.69
C ALA A 113 6.96 13.37 1.78
N ALA A 114 5.90 13.85 2.43
CA ALA A 114 4.60 13.17 2.45
C ALA A 114 3.98 13.10 1.05
N ILE A 115 4.01 14.21 0.30
CA ILE A 115 3.52 14.25 -1.09
C ILE A 115 4.34 13.34 -2.00
N ARG A 116 5.67 13.33 -1.89
CA ARG A 116 6.51 12.45 -2.70
C ARG A 116 6.17 10.97 -2.46
N LYS A 117 6.00 10.57 -1.20
CA LYS A 117 5.56 9.21 -0.88
C LYS A 117 4.12 8.94 -1.32
N ALA A 118 3.25 9.94 -1.31
CA ALA A 118 1.89 9.82 -1.83
C ALA A 118 1.88 9.59 -3.35
N ILE A 119 2.78 10.23 -4.10
CA ILE A 119 2.98 9.97 -5.52
C ILE A 119 3.47 8.53 -5.75
N ASP A 120 4.46 8.07 -4.99
CA ASP A 120 4.93 6.68 -5.08
C ASP A 120 3.79 5.69 -4.76
N LEU A 121 2.98 5.99 -3.75
CA LEU A 121 1.85 5.17 -3.35
C LEU A 121 0.70 5.20 -4.37
N ALA A 122 0.51 6.33 -5.06
CA ALA A 122 -0.42 6.45 -6.16
C ALA A 122 -0.01 5.56 -7.35
N GLN A 123 1.30 5.47 -7.63
CA GLN A 123 1.80 4.53 -8.63
C GLN A 123 1.49 3.07 -8.22
N VAL A 124 1.72 2.72 -6.95
CA VAL A 124 1.36 1.38 -6.43
C VAL A 124 -0.14 1.11 -6.58
N ALA A 125 -1.00 2.12 -6.38
CA ALA A 125 -2.44 1.96 -6.58
C ALA A 125 -2.78 1.63 -8.05
N LEU A 126 -2.10 2.25 -9.01
CA LEU A 126 -2.27 1.94 -10.44
C LEU A 126 -1.72 0.55 -10.80
N ASP A 127 -0.56 0.17 -10.26
CA ASP A 127 0.02 -1.16 -10.47
C ASP A 127 -0.90 -2.28 -9.94
N LEU A 128 -1.60 -2.03 -8.83
CA LEU A 128 -2.60 -2.96 -8.31
C LEU A 128 -3.86 -2.97 -9.17
N ALA A 129 -4.34 -1.80 -9.62
CA ALA A 129 -5.49 -1.71 -10.50
C ALA A 129 -5.27 -2.46 -11.82
N SER A 130 -4.05 -2.40 -12.37
CA SER A 130 -3.69 -3.10 -13.62
C SER A 130 -3.72 -4.62 -13.52
N THR A 131 -3.82 -5.19 -12.32
CA THR A 131 -4.02 -6.65 -12.15
C THR A 131 -5.46 -7.09 -12.43
N THR A 132 -6.41 -6.15 -12.43
CA THR A 132 -7.84 -6.41 -12.62
C THR A 132 -8.44 -5.67 -13.82
N HIS A 133 -7.76 -4.63 -14.30
CA HIS A 133 -8.19 -3.79 -15.41
C HIS A 133 -7.08 -3.63 -16.46
N ASP A 134 -7.45 -3.63 -17.74
CA ASP A 134 -6.61 -3.07 -18.80
C ASP A 134 -6.69 -1.54 -18.73
N LEU A 135 -5.58 -0.90 -18.37
CA LEU A 135 -5.50 0.54 -18.15
C LEU A 135 -5.18 1.26 -19.46
N ARG A 136 -5.96 2.28 -19.79
CA ARG A 136 -5.83 3.05 -21.04
C ARG A 136 -5.95 4.54 -20.79
N TRP A 137 -5.35 5.33 -21.68
CA TRP A 137 -5.61 6.76 -21.72
C TRP A 137 -7.06 7.02 -22.18
N PRO A 138 -7.80 7.94 -21.53
CA PRO A 138 -9.21 8.14 -21.83
C PRO A 138 -9.45 8.80 -23.20
N ASP A 139 -8.50 9.60 -23.69
CA ASP A 139 -8.69 10.41 -24.90
C ASP A 139 -8.51 9.60 -26.20
N ASP A 140 -7.54 8.68 -26.23
CA ASP A 140 -7.15 7.92 -27.43
C ASP A 140 -7.15 6.40 -27.22
N GLU A 141 -7.55 5.92 -26.04
CA GLU A 141 -7.62 4.50 -25.66
C GLU A 141 -6.34 3.69 -25.85
N ARG A 142 -5.19 4.37 -26.01
CA ARG A 142 -3.91 3.68 -26.10
C ARG A 142 -3.58 3.04 -24.74
N PRO A 143 -2.88 1.90 -24.70
CA PRO A 143 -2.45 1.28 -23.45
C PRO A 143 -1.68 2.26 -22.57
N TYR A 144 -1.96 2.24 -21.28
CA TYR A 144 -1.23 3.02 -20.30
C TYR A 144 0.11 2.34 -19.99
N ASP A 145 1.18 3.12 -20.02
CA ASP A 145 2.49 2.68 -19.56
C ASP A 145 2.58 2.90 -18.04
N LEU A 146 2.70 1.81 -17.28
CA LEU A 146 2.82 1.89 -15.81
C LEU A 146 4.08 2.63 -15.35
N SER A 147 5.09 2.80 -16.20
CA SER A 147 6.25 3.62 -15.88
C SER A 147 6.03 5.12 -16.07
N ALA A 148 4.87 5.53 -16.62
CA ALA A 148 4.55 6.93 -16.82
C ALA A 148 4.46 7.65 -15.47
N PRO A 149 5.19 8.77 -15.29
CA PRO A 149 5.18 9.50 -14.04
C PRO A 149 3.80 10.10 -13.75
N ILE A 150 3.45 10.19 -12.46
CA ILE A 150 2.28 10.93 -11.96
C ILE A 150 2.64 12.41 -11.80
#